data_AF-A0A2V9PCF2-F1
#
_entry.id   AF-A0A2V9PCF2-F1
#
_cell.length_a   1.000
_cell.length_b   1.000
_cell.length_c   1.000
_cell.angle_alpha   90.00
_cell.angle_beta   90.00
_cell.angle_gamma   90.00
#
_symmetry.space_group_name_H-M   'P 1'
#
loop_
_entity.id
_entity.type
_entity.pdbx_description
1 polymer ?
#
loop_
_entity_poly.entity_id
_entity_poly.type
_entity_poly.pdbx_seq_one_letter_code
_entity_poly.pdbx_strand_id
1 'polypeptide(L)'
;MPSIHTGLEKSLKLNPRTEIEFPSAELKWAGYMLPNAHIVPQSMRHFDAFFIAHARPTVAVFNAIFSDSTAFQPRIQGAGNYELHYLVVSDNFPSARISVMLALSETLDETRVEMI
;
A
#
# COMPACT_ATOMS: atom_id res chain seq x y z
N MET A 1 5.70 22.74 -9.45
CA MET A 1 6.49 21.77 -8.68
C MET A 1 6.09 20.38 -9.16
N PRO A 2 7.01 19.41 -9.25
CA PRO A 2 6.69 18.06 -9.72
C PRO A 2 5.69 17.39 -8.78
N SER A 3 4.67 16.73 -9.35
CA SER A 3 3.77 15.89 -8.58
C SER A 3 4.38 14.51 -8.40
N ILE A 4 4.15 13.90 -7.23
CA ILE A 4 4.58 12.54 -6.92
C ILE A 4 3.36 11.74 -6.51
N HIS A 5 3.03 10.73 -7.30
CA HIS A 5 1.92 9.81 -7.11
C HIS A 5 2.45 8.47 -6.61
N THR A 6 1.60 7.73 -5.90
CA THR A 6 1.95 6.42 -5.35
C THR A 6 0.77 5.47 -5.49
N GLY A 7 1.05 4.21 -5.74
CA GLY A 7 0.00 3.19 -5.87
C GLY A 7 0.48 1.79 -5.53
N LEU A 8 -0.48 0.92 -5.24
CA LEU A 8 -0.25 -0.51 -5.16
C LEU A 8 -0.42 -1.09 -6.57
N GLU A 9 0.64 -1.72 -7.11
CA GLU A 9 0.63 -2.28 -8.46
C GLU A 9 0.30 -3.78 -8.47
N LYS A 10 0.65 -4.50 -7.40
CA LYS A 10 0.45 -5.96 -7.29
C LYS A 10 0.42 -6.40 -5.84
N SER A 11 -0.38 -7.42 -5.54
CA SER A 11 -0.32 -8.13 -4.28
C SER A 11 -0.40 -9.64 -4.48
N LEU A 12 0.38 -10.38 -3.70
CA LEU A 12 0.42 -11.83 -3.72
C LEU A 12 0.23 -12.37 -2.30
N LYS A 13 -0.70 -13.29 -2.09
CA LYS A 13 -0.69 -14.16 -0.91
C LYS A 13 0.34 -15.26 -1.13
N LEU A 14 1.12 -15.57 -0.11
CA LEU A 14 2.11 -16.64 -0.11
C LEU A 14 1.55 -17.84 0.64
N ASN A 15 1.75 -19.04 0.07
CA ASN A 15 1.35 -20.34 0.61
C ASN A 15 -0.19 -20.56 0.76
N PRO A 16 -0.89 -20.96 -0.33
CA PRO A 16 -0.40 -21.08 -1.70
C PRO A 16 -0.14 -19.71 -2.33
N ARG A 17 0.72 -19.67 -3.35
CA ARG A 17 0.95 -18.44 -4.10
C ARG A 17 -0.32 -18.08 -4.87
N THR A 18 -0.98 -16.98 -4.48
CA THR A 18 -2.22 -16.53 -5.10
C THR A 18 -2.13 -15.04 -5.35
N GLU A 19 -2.30 -14.63 -6.61
CA GLU A 19 -2.39 -13.22 -6.96
C GLU A 19 -3.72 -12.64 -6.52
N ILE A 20 -3.68 -11.47 -5.88
CA ILE A 20 -4.86 -10.74 -5.47
C ILE A 20 -5.10 -9.70 -6.56
N GLU A 21 -6.15 -9.92 -7.36
CA GLU A 21 -6.48 -9.03 -8.47
C GLU A 21 -7.18 -7.77 -7.98
N PHE A 22 -6.69 -6.62 -8.42
CA PHE A 22 -7.32 -5.31 -8.32
C PHE A 22 -6.75 -4.42 -9.43
N PRO A 23 -7.52 -3.48 -9.98
CA PRO A 23 -6.98 -2.40 -10.80
C PRO A 23 -5.98 -1.59 -9.97
N SER A 24 -4.94 -1.04 -10.60
CA SER A 24 -3.96 -0.18 -9.89
C SER A 24 -4.67 0.89 -9.06
N ALA A 25 -4.35 0.94 -7.78
CA ALA A 25 -5.01 1.81 -6.81
C ALA A 25 -4.08 2.93 -6.37
N GLU A 26 -4.52 4.18 -6.50
CA GLU A 26 -3.79 5.33 -5.96
C GLU A 26 -3.93 5.39 -4.44
N LEU A 27 -2.79 5.56 -3.77
CA LEU A 27 -2.69 5.60 -2.33
C LEU A 27 -2.26 6.98 -1.83
N LYS A 28 -2.46 7.22 -0.54
CA LYS A 28 -2.28 8.53 0.07
C LYS A 28 -0.95 8.66 0.81
N TRP A 29 -0.36 9.86 0.73
CA TRP A 29 0.74 10.27 1.59
C TRP A 29 0.24 10.75 2.95
N ALA A 30 1.01 10.49 4.01
CA ALA A 30 0.65 10.88 5.37
C ALA A 30 0.36 12.40 5.45
N GLY A 31 -0.79 12.75 6.04
CA GLY A 31 -1.20 14.13 6.25
C GLY A 31 -1.65 14.88 4.99
N TYR A 32 -1.83 14.23 3.83
CA TYR A 32 -2.21 14.89 2.58
C TYR A 32 -3.65 14.59 2.15
N MET A 33 -4.39 15.58 1.65
CA MET A 33 -5.76 15.37 1.15
C MET A 33 -5.83 15.09 -0.35
N LEU A 34 -4.70 15.13 -1.06
CA LEU A 34 -4.60 14.94 -2.50
C LEU A 34 -3.77 13.69 -2.83
N PRO A 35 -3.95 13.06 -4.00
CA PRO A 35 -3.24 11.83 -4.38
C PRO A 35 -1.75 12.03 -4.67
N ASN A 36 -1.31 13.29 -4.76
CA ASN A 36 0.07 13.65 -5.00
C ASN A 36 0.68 14.37 -3.80
N ALA A 37 2.00 14.27 -3.63
CA ALA A 37 2.74 15.06 -2.65
C ALA A 37 3.96 15.73 -3.29
N HIS A 38 4.41 16.82 -2.66
CA HIS A 38 5.73 17.37 -2.91
C HIS A 38 6.72 16.81 -1.88
N ILE A 39 7.78 16.18 -2.38
CA ILE A 39 8.90 15.68 -1.59
C ILE A 39 10.14 16.43 -2.07
N VAL A 40 10.76 17.18 -1.18
CA VAL A 40 11.97 17.97 -1.48
C VAL A 40 13.15 17.00 -1.61
N PRO A 41 14.15 17.28 -2.48
CA PRO A 41 15.36 16.47 -2.54
C PRO A 41 15.99 16.25 -1.15
N GLN A 42 16.46 15.02 -0.90
CA GLN A 42 17.07 14.61 0.37
C GLN A 42 16.14 14.69 1.61
N SER A 43 14.84 14.89 1.40
CA SER A 43 13.83 14.79 2.45
C SER A 43 13.07 13.47 2.38
N MET A 44 12.36 13.14 3.45
CA MET A 44 11.52 11.97 3.55
C MET A 44 10.07 12.37 3.83
N ARG A 45 9.14 11.56 3.36
CA ARG A 45 7.72 11.69 3.66
C ARG A 45 7.15 10.32 3.98
N HIS A 46 6.31 10.27 5.01
CA HIS A 46 5.63 9.05 5.40
C HIS A 46 4.53 8.69 4.40
N PHE A 47 4.38 7.39 4.17
CA PHE A 47 3.39 6.81 3.27
C PHE A 47 2.33 6.08 4.09
N ASP A 48 1.06 6.44 3.92
CA ASP A 48 -0.06 5.95 4.72
C ASP A 48 -0.88 4.96 3.89
N ALA A 49 -0.25 3.85 3.51
CA ALA A 49 -0.78 2.91 2.53
C ALA A 49 -2.04 2.19 3.02
N PHE A 50 -1.98 1.63 4.23
CA PHE A 50 -3.05 0.88 4.86
C PHE A 50 -2.91 0.93 6.38
N PHE A 51 -3.99 0.56 7.06
CA PHE A 51 -4.00 0.31 8.50
C PHE A 51 -4.69 -1.02 8.78
N ILE A 52 -4.49 -1.54 9.99
CA ILE A 52 -5.16 -2.75 10.47
C ILE A 52 -5.94 -2.36 11.71
N ALA A 53 -7.25 -2.58 11.68
CA ALA A 53 -8.10 -2.25 12.80
C ALA A 53 -8.00 -3.34 13.88
N HIS A 54 -7.95 -2.96 15.16
CA HIS A 54 -7.96 -3.92 16.28
C HIS A 54 -9.12 -4.91 16.22
N ALA A 55 -10.29 -4.47 15.77
CA ALA A 55 -11.48 -5.32 15.63
C ALA A 55 -11.40 -6.30 14.43
N ARG A 56 -10.46 -6.10 13.50
CA ARG A 56 -10.28 -6.89 12.27
C ARG A 56 -8.78 -7.09 12.00
N PRO A 57 -8.06 -7.84 12.85
CA PRO A 57 -6.60 -7.99 12.78
C PRO A 57 -6.13 -8.67 11.49
N THR A 58 -7.02 -9.46 10.86
CA THR A 58 -6.75 -10.17 9.61
C THR A 58 -7.22 -9.41 8.36
N VAL A 59 -7.43 -8.09 8.44
CA VAL A 59 -7.84 -7.27 7.30
C VAL A 59 -6.97 -6.02 7.20
N ALA A 60 -6.21 -5.90 6.11
CA ALA A 60 -5.51 -4.65 5.79
C ALA A 60 -6.47 -3.71 5.05
N VAL A 61 -6.76 -2.56 5.66
CA VAL A 61 -7.66 -1.55 5.12
C VAL A 61 -6.82 -0.47 4.44
N PHE A 62 -6.88 -0.42 3.11
CA PHE A 62 -6.10 0.52 2.31
C PHE A 62 -6.75 1.90 2.28
N ASN A 63 -5.91 2.94 2.38
CA ASN A 63 -6.34 4.34 2.29
C ASN A 63 -6.50 4.81 0.83
N ALA A 64 -7.31 4.09 0.05
CA ALA A 64 -7.65 4.43 -1.33
C ALA A 64 -8.81 5.44 -1.40
N ILE A 65 -8.62 6.63 -0.82
CA ILE A 65 -9.69 7.64 -0.63
C ILE A 65 -10.10 8.32 -1.95
N PHE A 66 -9.28 8.20 -3.00
CA PHE A 66 -9.49 8.90 -4.28
C PHE A 66 -10.35 8.12 -5.29
N SER A 67 -10.88 6.96 -4.89
CA SER A 67 -11.85 6.22 -5.69
C SER A 67 -13.11 5.95 -4.87
N ASP A 68 -14.26 6.32 -5.43
CA ASP A 68 -15.58 5.95 -4.93
C ASP A 68 -15.96 4.50 -5.28
N SER A 69 -15.20 3.88 -6.18
CA SER A 69 -15.41 2.50 -6.61
C SER A 69 -14.64 1.51 -5.74
N THR A 70 -15.38 0.59 -5.14
CA THR A 70 -14.80 -0.52 -4.35
C THR A 70 -13.95 -1.49 -5.17
N ALA A 71 -13.97 -1.38 -6.50
CA ALA A 71 -13.12 -2.18 -7.38
C ALA A 71 -11.64 -1.79 -7.24
N PHE A 72 -11.34 -0.52 -6.96
CA PHE A 72 -9.98 0.00 -6.79
C PHE A 72 -9.47 -0.09 -5.34
N GLN A 73 -10.19 -0.79 -4.46
CA GLN A 73 -9.78 -0.97 -3.07
C GLN A 73 -9.18 -2.37 -2.93
N PRO A 74 -7.85 -2.51 -2.73
CA PRO A 74 -7.23 -3.81 -2.57
C PRO A 74 -7.83 -4.56 -1.37
N ARG A 75 -8.20 -5.83 -1.59
CA ARG A 75 -8.84 -6.67 -0.56
C ARG A 75 -7.87 -7.71 -0.02
N ILE A 76 -6.99 -7.26 0.86
CA ILE A 76 -6.05 -8.16 1.55
C ILE A 76 -6.67 -8.59 2.88
N GLN A 77 -7.07 -9.85 2.94
CA GLN A 77 -7.79 -10.43 4.06
C GLN A 77 -7.33 -11.87 4.37
N GLY A 78 -7.52 -12.26 5.62
CA GLY A 78 -7.09 -13.54 6.18
C GLY A 78 -5.65 -13.51 6.67
N ALA A 79 -5.32 -14.35 7.65
CA ALA A 79 -3.94 -14.51 8.09
C ALA A 79 -3.07 -15.11 6.97
N GLY A 80 -1.79 -14.76 6.97
CA GLY A 80 -0.80 -15.24 6.01
C GLY A 80 0.27 -14.21 5.67
N ASN A 81 1.20 -14.61 4.82
CA ASN A 81 2.24 -13.73 4.30
C ASN A 81 1.80 -13.17 2.95
N TYR A 82 1.97 -11.88 2.78
CA TYR A 82 1.57 -11.16 1.58
C TYR A 82 2.74 -10.35 1.05
N GLU A 83 3.03 -10.47 -0.23
CA GLU A 83 3.98 -9.58 -0.91
C GLU A 83 3.19 -8.43 -1.53
N LEU A 84 3.56 -7.20 -1.19
CA LEU A 84 2.94 -5.97 -1.70
C LEU A 84 3.97 -5.21 -2.53
N HIS A 85 3.61 -4.88 -3.76
CA HIS A 85 4.45 -4.10 -4.65
C HIS A 85 3.88 -2.70 -4.80
N TYR A 86 4.67 -1.71 -4.43
CA TYR A 86 4.34 -0.30 -4.56
C TYR A 86 5.14 0.36 -5.66
N LEU A 87 4.48 1.28 -6.36
CA LEU A 87 5.06 2.11 -7.42
C LEU A 87 4.91 3.57 -7.03
N VAL A 88 6.02 4.31 -7.08
CA VAL A 88 6.03 5.77 -6.96
C VAL A 88 6.37 6.36 -8.33
N VAL A 89 5.49 7.22 -8.83
CA VAL A 89 5.65 7.91 -10.12
C VAL A 89 5.81 9.39 -9.88
N SER A 90 6.77 10.01 -10.56
CA SER A 90 6.93 11.46 -10.57
C SER A 90 7.01 11.96 -12.00
N ASP A 91 6.49 13.16 -12.24
CA ASP A 91 6.53 13.79 -13.56
C ASP A 91 7.96 14.00 -14.08
N ASN A 92 8.92 14.17 -13.17
CA ASN A 92 10.28 14.63 -13.49
C ASN A 92 11.39 13.62 -13.14
N PHE A 93 11.03 12.45 -12.60
CA PHE A 93 11.99 11.42 -12.19
C PHE A 93 11.53 10.04 -12.66
N PRO A 94 12.46 9.10 -12.91
CA PRO A 94 12.10 7.72 -13.17
C PRO A 94 11.23 7.15 -12.04
N SER A 95 10.32 6.24 -12.39
CA SER A 95 9.50 5.55 -11.39
C SER A 95 10.37 4.72 -10.45
N ALA A 96 10.00 4.70 -9.18
CA ALA A 96 10.63 3.89 -8.15
C ALA A 96 9.68 2.79 -7.69
N ARG A 97 10.20 1.60 -7.40
CA ARG A 97 9.44 0.46 -6.89
C ARG A 97 9.99 0.00 -5.56
N ILE A 98 9.09 -0.51 -4.72
CA ILE A 98 9.46 -1.20 -3.49
C ILE A 98 8.52 -2.39 -3.29
N SER A 99 9.11 -3.51 -2.87
CA SER A 99 8.38 -4.67 -2.41
C SER A 99 8.43 -4.73 -0.88
N VAL A 100 7.31 -5.04 -0.25
CA VAL A 100 7.25 -5.29 1.19
C VAL A 100 6.52 -6.59 1.47
N MET A 101 6.98 -7.28 2.51
CA MET A 101 6.31 -8.43 3.08
C MET A 101 5.39 -7.96 4.21
N LEU A 102 4.12 -8.33 4.13
CA LEU A 102 3.12 -8.18 5.19
C LEU A 102 2.79 -9.55 5.75
N ALA A 103 3.24 -9.85 6.96
CA ALA A 103 2.84 -11.04 7.70
C ALA A 103 1.62 -10.69 8.56
N LEU A 104 0.43 -11.00 8.06
CA LEU A 104 -0.84 -10.72 8.72
C LEU A 104 -1.18 -11.88 9.67
N SER A 105 -1.39 -11.58 10.95
CA SER A 105 -1.76 -12.59 11.97
C SER A 105 -3.18 -12.38 12.49
N GLU A 106 -3.67 -13.34 13.27
CA GLU A 106 -4.92 -13.23 14.03
C GLU A 106 -4.81 -12.20 15.16
N THR A 107 -3.61 -11.77 15.51
CA THR A 107 -3.35 -10.71 16.49
C THR A 107 -2.47 -9.61 15.90
N LEU A 108 -2.66 -8.36 16.36
CA LEU A 108 -1.84 -7.24 15.90
C LEU A 108 -0.39 -7.32 16.38
N ASP A 109 -0.16 -7.85 17.58
CA ASP A 109 1.17 -7.96 18.18
C ASP A 109 2.09 -8.92 17.44
N GLU A 110 1.52 -9.80 16.61
CA GLU A 110 2.24 -10.74 15.76
C GLU A 110 2.32 -10.28 14.29
N THR A 111 1.57 -9.23 13.93
CA THR A 111 1.59 -8.70 12.57
C THR A 111 2.89 -7.94 12.30
N ARG A 112 3.51 -8.18 11.14
CA ARG A 112 4.81 -7.58 10.76
C ARG A 112 4.78 -7.02 9.35
N VAL A 113 5.57 -5.96 9.13
CA VAL A 113 5.84 -5.37 7.81
C VAL A 113 7.34 -5.21 7.65
N GLU A 114 7.88 -5.75 6.57
CA GLU A 114 9.32 -5.77 6.30
C GLU A 114 9.59 -5.44 4.82
N MET A 115 10.67 -4.72 4.53
CA MET A 115 11.13 -4.51 3.15
C MET A 115 11.89 -5.74 2.67
N ILE A 116 11.71 -6.14 1.40
CA ILE A 116 12.35 -7.31 0.79
C ILE A 116 13.03 -7.00 -0.53
#